data_AF-A0A3N5IMF5-F1
#
_entry.id   AF-A0A3N5IMF5-F1
#
_cell.length_a   1.000
_cell.length_b   1.000
_cell.length_c   1.000
_cell.angle_alpha   90.00
_cell.angle_beta   90.00
_cell.angle_gamma   90.00
#
_symmetry.space_group_name_H-M   'P 1'
#
loop_
_entity.id
_entity.type
_entity.pdbx_description
1 polymer ?
#
loop_
_entity_poly.entity_id
_entity_poly.type
_entity_poly.pdbx_seq_one_letter_code
_entity_poly.pdbx_strand_id
1 'polypeptide(L)' 'MPFIRVTSFPQSKEVRSEIADGITEVVHRATKIPKDSIWVVFEPMPSDSWSVGGALVSDKK' A
#
# COMPACT_ATOMS: atom_id res chain seq x y z
N MET A 1 14.70 6.26 8.80
CA MET A 1 13.31 5.85 9.03
C MET A 1 12.53 5.99 7.73
N PRO A 2 12.52 4.95 6.87
CA PRO A 2 11.71 4.92 5.65
C PRO A 2 10.22 4.82 6.01
N PHE A 3 9.42 5.67 5.37
CA PHE A 3 7.96 5.66 5.48
C PHE A 3 7.37 5.36 4.10
N ILE A 4 6.64 4.27 3.99
CA ILE A 4 6.04 3.80 2.76
C ILE A 4 4.53 3.86 2.94
N ARG A 5 3.87 4.63 2.06
CA ARG A 5 2.41 4.67 1.98
C ARG A 5 1.94 3.83 0.81
N VAL A 6 1.03 2.90 1.08
CA VAL A 6 0.37 2.06 0.08
C VAL A 6 -1.05 2.58 -0.10
N THR A 7 -1.31 3.19 -1.25
CA THR A 7 -2.65 3.63 -1.65
C THR A 7 -3.17 2.69 -2.72
N SER A 8 -4.23 1.95 -2.39
CA SER A 8 -4.85 0.92 -3.23
C SER A 8 -6.35 0.83 -2.93
N PHE A 9 -7.08 -0.02 -3.65
CA PHE A 9 -8.45 -0.36 -3.26
C PHE A 9 -8.48 -1.17 -1.95
N PRO A 10 -9.63 -1.21 -1.24
CA PRO A 10 -9.77 -2.01 -0.03
C PRO A 10 -9.40 -3.48 -0.26
N GLN A 11 -8.55 -4.01 0.62
CA GLN A 11 -8.05 -5.39 0.60
C GLN A 11 -8.38 -6.11 1.92
N SER A 12 -8.21 -7.44 1.96
CA SER A 12 -8.30 -8.19 3.22
C SER A 12 -7.09 -7.91 4.13
N LYS A 13 -7.17 -8.33 5.40
CA LYS A 13 -6.04 -8.18 6.35
C LYS A 13 -4.84 -9.02 5.93
N GLU A 14 -5.10 -10.22 5.43
CA GLU A 14 -4.10 -11.21 5.02
C GLU A 14 -3.26 -10.66 3.86
N VAL A 15 -3.91 -10.09 2.84
CA VAL A 15 -3.24 -9.44 1.70
C VAL A 15 -2.38 -8.26 2.15
N ARG A 16 -2.90 -7.41 3.06
CA ARG A 16 -2.10 -6.30 3.61
C ARG A 16 -0.89 -6.80 4.40
N SER A 17 -1.03 -7.91 5.13
CA SER A 17 0.08 -8.50 5.88
C SER A 17 1.19 -8.98 4.95
N GLU A 18 0.85 -9.66 3.86
CA GLU A 18 1.80 -10.13 2.86
C GLU A 18 2.51 -8.96 2.16
N ILE A 19 1.77 -7.91 1.80
CA ILE A 19 2.34 -6.69 1.20
C ILE A 19 3.31 -5.99 2.16
N ALA A 20 2.93 -5.87 3.44
CA ALA A 20 3.76 -5.22 4.44
C ALA A 20 5.10 -5.95 4.63
N ASP A 21 5.07 -7.28 4.70
CA ASP A 21 6.27 -8.11 4.81
C ASP A 21 7.16 -7.94 3.57
N GLY A 22 6.59 -8.11 2.37
CA GLY A 22 7.34 -7.98 1.11
C GLY A 22 8.00 -6.60 0.92
N ILE A 23 7.29 -5.51 1.21
CA ILE A 23 7.84 -4.15 1.14
C ILE A 23 8.99 -3.99 2.14
N THR A 24 8.78 -4.43 3.38
CA THR A 24 9.78 -4.30 4.46
C THR A 24 11.05 -5.07 4.11
N GLU A 25 10.94 -6.30 3.59
CA GLU A 25 12.08 -7.10 3.16
C GLU A 25 12.88 -6.44 2.04
N VAL A 26 12.21 -5.91 1.02
CA VAL A 26 12.87 -5.24 -0.11
C VAL A 26 13.62 -4.01 0.37
N VAL A 27 12.97 -3.16 1.18
CA VAL A 27 13.57 -1.93 1.70
C VAL A 27 14.75 -2.25 2.61
N HIS A 28 14.61 -3.20 3.54
CA HIS A 28 15.69 -3.65 4.41
C HIS A 28 16.88 -4.17 3.58
N ARG A 29 16.63 -5.06 2.61
CA ARG A 29 17.68 -5.65 1.79
C ARG A 29 18.47 -4.61 1.00
N ALA A 30 17.77 -3.62 0.43
CA ALA A 30 18.36 -2.57 -0.40
C ALA A 30 19.09 -1.50 0.41
N THR A 31 18.57 -1.12 1.57
CA THR A 31 19.07 0.04 2.35
C THR A 31 19.85 -0.33 3.59
N LYS A 32 19.79 -1.61 4.02
CA LYS A 32 20.34 -2.13 5.28
C LYS A 32 19.73 -1.52 6.55
N ILE A 33 18.68 -0.72 6.43
CA ILE A 33 17.96 -0.15 7.57
C ILE A 33 17.25 -1.28 8.33
N PRO A 34 17.32 -1.33 9.68
CA PRO A 34 16.59 -2.30 10.49
C PRO A 34 15.09 -2.34 10.18
N LYS A 35 14.50 -3.55 10.17
CA LYS A 35 13.10 -3.76 9.78
C LYS A 35 12.12 -3.03 10.70
N ASP A 36 12.41 -2.97 11.99
CA ASP A 36 11.64 -2.24 13.01
C ASP A 36 11.60 -0.72 12.79
N SER A 37 12.50 -0.20 11.96
CA SER A 37 12.63 1.22 11.61
C SER A 37 11.97 1.57 10.28
N ILE A 38 11.32 0.59 9.62
CA ILE A 38 10.62 0.72 8.35
C ILE A 38 9.11 0.71 8.62
N TRP A 39 8.42 1.73 8.12
CA TRP A 39 7.01 1.95 8.38
C TRP A 39 6.22 1.77 7.10
N VAL A 40 5.24 0.86 7.10
CA VAL A 40 4.31 0.64 5.98
C VAL A 40 2.90 1.00 6.44
N VAL A 41 2.30 2.00 5.80
CA VAL A 41 0.96 2.50 6.10
C VAL A 41 0.04 2.26 4.93
N PHE A 42 -1.12 1.68 5.19
CA PHE A 42 -2.15 1.41 4.17
C PHE A 42 -3.24 2.47 4.26
N GLU A 43 -3.48 3.15 3.14
CA GLU A 43 -4.58 4.10 2.96
C GLU A 43 -5.49 3.60 1.84
N PRO A 44 -6.40 2.66 2.14
CA PRO A 44 -7.30 2.12 1.13
C PRO A 44 -8.31 3.19 0.70
N MET A 45 -8.45 3.36 -0.62
CA MET A 45 -9.38 4.30 -1.23
C MET A 45 -10.52 3.54 -1.90
N PRO A 46 -11.79 3.77 -1.51
CA PRO A 46 -12.94 3.16 -2.18
C PRO A 46 -13.01 3.54 -3.68
N SER A 47 -13.69 2.70 -4.48
CA SER A 47 -13.77 2.89 -5.93
C SER A 47 -14.58 4.12 -6.35
N ASP A 48 -15.49 4.60 -5.51
CA ASP A 48 -16.23 5.86 -5.68
C ASP A 48 -15.42 7.10 -5.31
N SER A 49 -14.22 6.91 -4.78
CA SER A 49 -13.31 7.96 -4.33
C SER A 49 -12.01 7.96 -5.15
N TRP A 50 -11.94 7.16 -6.22
CA TRP A 50 -10.81 7.05 -7.12
C TRP A 50 -11.26 7.32 -8.56
N SER A 51 -10.67 8.30 -9.23
CA SER A 51 -10.97 8.64 -10.63
C SER A 51 -9.83 8.24 -11.57
N VAL A 52 -10.18 7.73 -12.75
CA VAL A 52 -9.21 7.46 -13.83
C VAL A 52 -9.78 7.98 -15.15
N GLY A 53 -9.14 9.00 -15.72
CA GLY A 53 -9.59 9.63 -16.96
C GLY A 53 -10.86 10.47 -16.80
N GLY A 54 -11.07 11.05 -15.61
CA GLY A 54 -12.23 11.91 -15.33
C GLY A 54 -13.51 11.18 -14.92
N ALA A 55 -13.50 9.84 -14.87
CA ALA A 55 -14.62 9.03 -14.38
C ALA A 55 -14.21 8.28 -13.11
N LEU A 56 -15.14 8.19 -12.14
CA LEU A 56 -14.89 7.37 -10.96
C LEU A 56 -14.78 5.91 -11.36
N VAL A 57 -13.93 5.16 -10.66
CA VAL A 57 -13.74 3.74 -10.94
C VAL A 57 -15.03 2.97 -10.65
N SER A 58 -15.86 3.44 -9.71
CA SER A 58 -17.22 2.94 -9.47
C SER A 58 -18.14 3.02 -10.70
N ASP A 59 -17.91 3.95 -11.62
CA ASP A 59 -18.81 4.23 -12.75
C ASP A 59 -18.57 3.29 -13.93
N LYS A 60 -17.40 2.62 -13.96
CA LYS A 60 -16.96 1.75 -15.07
C LYS A 60 -17.45 0.29 -14.94
N LYS A 61 -18.61 0.06 -14.32
CA LYS A 61 -19.20 -1.28 -14.14
C LYS A 61 -19.43 -2.02 -15.46
#